data_AF-A0A822D0F3-F1
#
_entry.id   AF-A0A822D0F3-F1
#
_cell.length_a   1.000
_cell.length_b   1.000
_cell.length_c   1.000
_cell.angle_alpha   90.00
_cell.angle_beta   90.00
_cell.angle_gamma   90.00
#
_symmetry.space_group_name_H-M   'P 1'
#
loop_
_entity.id
_entity.type
_entity.pdbx_description
1 polymer ?
#
loop_
_entity_poly.entity_id
_entity_poly.type
_entity_poly.pdbx_seq_one_letter_code
_entity_poly.pdbx_strand_id
1 'polypeptide(L)' 'FFKNPDGAHAITIGHWGELPEQLAIVGGNCSIHGFNKKSEDVLWTVTGDNVSSLALLDFNSDGYNE' A
#
# COMPACT_ATOMS: atom_id res chain seq x y z
N PHE A 1 -16.60 6.99 -0.05
CA PHE A 1 -15.45 7.74 -0.59
C PHE A 1 -14.33 7.66 0.42
N PHE A 2 -13.21 7.03 0.07
CA PHE A 2 -12.05 6.92 0.95
C PHE A 2 -11.36 8.28 1.03
N LYS A 3 -11.25 8.86 2.22
CA LYS A 3 -10.64 10.18 2.43
C LYS A 3 -9.28 9.96 3.08
N ASN A 4 -8.21 10.00 2.27
CA ASN A 4 -6.85 10.09 2.81
C ASN A 4 -6.56 11.59 3.07
N PRO A 5 -6.50 12.04 4.35
CA PRO A 5 -6.25 13.45 4.66
C PRO A 5 -4.85 13.92 4.22
N ASP A 6 -3.91 13.00 3.99
CA ASP A 6 -2.52 13.26 3.64
C ASP A 6 -2.26 13.35 2.13
N GLY A 7 -3.29 13.14 1.30
CA GLY A 7 -3.18 13.10 -0.16
C GLY A 7 -2.71 11.74 -0.68
N ALA A 8 -2.98 11.44 -1.96
CA ALA A 8 -2.55 10.22 -2.64
C ALA A 8 -1.53 10.60 -3.71
N HIS A 9 -0.24 10.44 -3.40
CA HIS A 9 0.86 10.77 -4.31
C HIS A 9 1.26 9.58 -5.18
N ALA A 10 1.12 8.36 -4.65
CA ALA A 10 1.40 7.12 -5.37
C ALA A 10 0.33 6.08 -5.05
N ILE A 11 -0.07 5.30 -6.05
CA ILE A 11 -1.02 4.19 -5.90
C ILE A 11 -0.46 2.98 -6.65
N THR A 12 -0.49 1.82 -6.01
CA THR A 12 -0.22 0.53 -6.66
C THR A 12 -1.27 -0.49 -6.23
N ILE A 13 -1.49 -1.50 -7.07
CA ILE A 13 -2.45 -2.59 -6.80
C ILE A 13 -1.74 -3.91 -7.02
N GLY A 14 -1.79 -4.79 -6.03
CA GLY A 14 -1.19 -6.12 -6.16
C GLY A 14 -1.38 -6.97 -4.92
N HIS A 15 -0.80 -8.17 -4.95
CA HIS A 15 -0.74 -9.05 -3.79
C HIS A 15 0.39 -8.60 -2.88
N TRP A 16 0.09 -8.46 -1.59
CA TRP A 16 1.03 -8.07 -0.55
C TRP A 16 1.22 -9.25 0.40
N GLY A 17 2.46 -9.71 0.58
CA GLY A 17 2.75 -10.88 1.41
C GLY A 17 1.93 -12.10 1.01
N GLU A 18 1.52 -12.89 2.00
CA GLU A 18 0.69 -14.09 1.81
C GLU A 18 -0.82 -13.78 1.68
N LEU A 19 -1.21 -12.49 1.58
CA LEU A 19 -2.63 -12.15 1.55
C LEU A 19 -3.27 -12.67 0.26
N PRO A 20 -4.36 -13.45 0.36
CA PRO A 20 -5.01 -14.06 -0.80
C PRO A 20 -5.75 -13.05 -1.67
N GLU A 21 -5.91 -11.81 -1.20
CA GLU A 21 -6.63 -10.75 -1.88
C GLU A 21 -5.65 -9.66 -2.36
N GLN A 22 -5.90 -9.12 -3.54
CA GLN A 22 -5.20 -7.93 -4.02
C GLN A 22 -5.57 -6.72 -3.16
N LEU A 23 -4.55 -5.96 -2.77
CA LEU A 23 -4.69 -4.72 -2.03
C LEU A 23 -4.44 -3.53 -2.94
N ALA A 24 -5.18 -2.46 -2.71
CA ALA A 24 -4.88 -1.14 -3.24
C ALA A 24 -4.02 -0.39 -2.20
N ILE A 25 -2.74 -0.20 -2.52
CA ILE A 25 -1.79 0.47 -1.63
C ILE A 25 -1.63 1.90 -2.10
N VAL A 26 -1.84 2.83 -1.17
CA VAL A 26 -1.87 4.27 -1.39
C VAL A 26 -0.83 4.92 -0.48
N GLY A 27 0.13 5.62 -1.09
CA GLY A 27 1.13 6.41 -0.40
C GLY A 27 0.77 7.89 -0.43
N GLY A 28 0.88 8.55 0.72
CA GLY A 28 0.60 9.96 0.93
C GLY A 28 1.75 10.70 1.62
N ASN A 29 1.39 11.76 2.36
CA ASN A 29 2.34 12.54 3.15
C ASN A 29 2.70 11.83 4.45
N CYS A 30 3.80 11.06 4.41
CA CYS A 30 4.33 10.28 5.54
C CYS A 30 3.52 9.04 5.95
N SER A 31 2.59 8.59 5.11
CA SER A 31 1.74 7.44 5.39
C SER A 31 1.57 6.54 4.17
N ILE A 32 1.50 5.22 4.41
CA ILE A 32 1.10 4.22 3.43
C ILE A 32 -0.09 3.46 4.02
N HIS A 33 -1.15 3.37 3.23
CA HIS A 33 -2.36 2.63 3.56
C HIS A 33 -2.62 1.55 2.50
N GLY A 34 -3.11 0.38 2.90
CA GLY A 34 -3.49 -0.71 2.01
C GLY A 34 -4.93 -1.12 2.25
N PHE A 35 -5.74 -1.02 1.20
CA PHE A 35 -7.17 -1.32 1.25
C PHE A 35 -7.50 -2.61 0.55
N ASN A 36 -8.34 -3.44 1.19
CA ASN A 36 -8.90 -4.62 0.55
C ASN A 36 -10.12 -4.24 -0.33
N LYS A 37 -10.71 -5.24 -1.02
CA LYS A 37 -11.91 -5.06 -1.84
C LYS A 37 -13.12 -4.51 -1.08
N LYS A 38 -13.18 -4.73 0.24
CA LYS A 38 -14.23 -4.22 1.12
C LYS A 38 -13.96 -2.77 1.58
N SER A 39 -12.89 -2.16 1.09
CA SER A 39 -12.41 -0.84 1.51
C SER A 39 -12.04 -0.78 3.00
N GLU A 40 -11.63 -1.91 3.57
CA GLU A 40 -11.08 -1.97 4.93
C GLU A 40 -9.58 -1.68 4.87
N ASP A 41 -9.09 -0.86 5.79
CA ASP A 41 -7.67 -0.59 5.95
C ASP A 41 -7.00 -1.79 6.63
N VAL A 42 -6.32 -2.61 5.84
CA VAL A 42 -5.68 -3.85 6.29
C VAL A 42 -4.16 -3.71 6.45
N LEU A 43 -3.61 -2.57 6.02
CA LEU A 43 -2.18 -2.29 6.09
C LEU A 43 -1.97 -0.80 6.33
N TRP A 44 -1.38 -0.44 7.46
CA TRP A 44 -1.01 0.93 7.76
C TRP A 44 0.44 1.00 8.25
N THR A 45 1.23 1.87 7.63
CA THR A 45 2.58 2.17 8.09
C THR A 45 2.95 3.63 7.83
N VAL A 46 3.92 4.13 8.59
CA VAL A 46 4.45 5.49 8.50
C VAL A 46 5.75 5.50 7.71
N THR A 47 5.90 6.48 6.83
CA THR A 47 7.12 6.71 6.06
C THR A 47 7.88 7.91 6.61
N GLY A 48 9.20 7.91 6.46
CA GLY A 48 10.06 8.99 6.98
C GLY A 48 9.88 10.34 6.26
N ASP A 49 9.32 10.32 5.05
CA ASP A 49 9.03 11.50 4.23
C ASP A 49 7.87 11.17 3.24
N ASN A 50 7.48 12.14 2.42
CA ASN A 50 6.41 12.02 1.45
C ASN A 50 6.68 10.91 0.41
N VAL A 51 5.72 10.00 0.25
CA VAL A 51 5.82 8.90 -0.71
C VAL A 51 5.62 9.46 -2.12
N SER A 52 6.62 9.34 -2.99
CA SER A 52 6.52 9.81 -4.39
C SER A 52 6.22 8.69 -5.40
N SER A 53 6.57 7.44 -5.07
CA SER A 53 6.35 6.27 -5.91
C SER A 53 6.26 5.01 -5.06
N LEU A 54 5.48 4.03 -5.52
CA LEU A 54 5.34 2.72 -4.90
C LEU A 54 5.48 1.64 -5.98
N ALA A 55 6.22 0.58 -5.67
CA ALA A 55 6.32 -0.62 -6.48
C ALA A 55 6.23 -1.83 -5.55
N LEU A 56 5.50 -2.86 -6.00
CA LEU A 56 5.45 -4.15 -5.32
C LEU A 56 6.50 -5.04 -5.95
N LEU A 57 7.42 -5.52 -5.13
CA LEU A 57 8.53 -6.36 -5.55
C LEU A 57 8.72 -7.45 -4.50
N ASP A 58 8.92 -8.67 -4.97
CA ASP A 58 9.50 -9.73 -4.17
C ASP A 58 11.00 -9.48 -4.02
N PHE A 59 11.38 -8.80 -2.94
CA PHE A 59 12.75 -8.40 -2.65
C PHE A 59 13.59 -9.56 -2.12
N ASN A 60 12.97 -10.43 -1.32
CA ASN A 60 13.67 -11.54 -0.65
C ASN A 60 13.62 -12.87 -1.44
N SER A 61 12.91 -12.90 -2.57
CA SER A 61 12.64 -14.08 -3.41
C SER A 61 11.87 -15.21 -2.72
N ASP A 62 10.96 -14.88 -1.80
CA ASP A 62 10.08 -15.83 -1.11
C ASP A 62 8.78 -16.11 -1.86
N GLY A 63 8.55 -15.42 -2.99
CA GLY A 63 7.35 -15.56 -3.81
C GLY A 63 6.22 -14.61 -3.44
N TYR A 64 6.44 -13.72 -2.46
CA TYR A 64 5.49 -12.69 -2.04
C TYR A 64 6.08 -11.30 -2.27
N ASN A 65 5.22 -10.32 -2.57
CA ASN A 65 5.69 -8.94 -2.73
C ASN A 65 5.66 -8.20 -1.38
N GLU A 66 6.69 -7.39 -1.15
CA GLU A 66 6.79 -6.39 -0.07
C GLU A 66 6.65 -4.95 -0.58
#